data_AF-A0A6J4VDJ9-F1
#
_entry.id   AF-A0A6J4VDJ9-F1
#
_cell.length_a   1.000
_cell.length_b   1.000
_cell.length_c   1.000
_cell.angle_alpha   90.00
_cell.angle_beta   90.00
_cell.angle_gamma   90.00
#
_symmetry.space_group_name_H-M   'P 1'
#
loop_
_entity.id
_entity.type
_entity.pdbx_description
1 polymer ?
#
loop_
_entity_poly.entity_id
_entity_poly.type
_entity_poly.pdbx_seq_one_letter_code
_entity_poly.pdbx_strand_id
1 'polypeptide(L)' 'MLHKLLFGSDFPIATPQETIDGLGRVNDILEGTKLPRVPEEELEQILHRDSLRLLGLE' A
#
# COMPACT_ATOMS: atom_id res chain seq x y z
N MET A 1 -7.18 -10.22 2.38
CA MET A 1 -7.92 -9.25 3.23
C MET A 1 -7.68 -7.80 2.80
N LEU A 2 -6.63 -7.52 2.03
CA LEU A 2 -6.17 -6.17 1.73
C LEU A 2 -6.98 -5.49 0.61
N HIS A 3 -7.94 -6.19 0.00
CA HIS A 3 -8.82 -5.65 -1.03
C HIS A 3 -9.74 -4.49 -0.59
N LYS A 4 -9.73 -4.12 0.70
CA LYS A 4 -10.47 -2.96 1.22
C LYS A 4 -9.59 -1.72 1.38
N LEU A 5 -8.28 -1.85 1.17
CA LEU A 5 -7.33 -0.74 1.27
C LEU A 5 -7.24 -0.02 -0.07
N LEU A 6 -7.04 1.29 -0.03
CA LEU A 6 -6.76 2.15 -1.17
C LEU A 6 -5.43 2.86 -0.93
N PHE A 7 -4.66 3.08 -1.99
CA PHE A 7 -3.43 3.86 -1.92
C PHE A 7 -3.73 5.35 -1.76
N GLY A 8 -2.96 6.04 -0.91
CA GLY A 8 -3.03 7.49 -0.74
C GLY A 8 -1.74 8.00 -0.11
N SER A 9 -1.20 9.11 -0.64
CA SER A 9 0.15 9.56 -0.28
C SER A 9 0.21 10.56 0.87
N ASP A 10 -0.93 11.08 1.33
CA ASP A 10 -0.99 12.18 2.30
C ASP A 10 -0.27 13.46 1.82
N PHE A 11 -0.43 13.81 0.53
CA PHE A 11 0.12 15.04 -0.03
C PHE A 11 -0.57 16.28 0.58
N PRO A 12 0.18 17.34 0.98
CA PRO A 12 1.59 17.62 0.70
C PRO A 12 2.60 17.18 1.76
N ILE A 13 2.20 16.38 2.76
CA ILE A 13 3.10 15.92 3.82
C ILE A 13 4.09 14.89 3.28
N ALA A 14 3.64 13.97 2.43
CA ALA A 14 4.49 13.05 1.68
C ALA A 14 4.14 13.02 0.19
N THR A 15 5.16 12.79 -0.63
CA THR A 15 5.00 12.61 -2.07
C THR A 15 4.47 11.21 -2.39
N PRO A 16 3.77 11.03 -3.53
CA PRO A 16 3.35 9.70 -3.97
C PRO A 16 4.50 8.69 -4.04
N GLN A 17 5.68 9.10 -4.52
CA GLN A 17 6.83 8.20 -4.61
C GLN A 17 7.33 7.76 -3.23
N GLU A 18 7.42 8.67 -2.26
CA GLU A 18 7.84 8.33 -0.89
C GLU A 18 6.88 7.32 -0.24
N THR A 19 5.56 7.46 -0.48
CA THR A 19 4.58 6.51 0.03
C THR A 19 4.64 5.17 -0.69
N ILE A 20 4.90 5.14 -2.01
CA ILE A 20 5.14 3.90 -2.77
C ILE A 20 6.34 3.15 -2.19
N ASP A 21 7.46 3.85 -2.01
CA ASP A 21 8.69 3.27 -1.46
C ASP A 21 8.51 2.81 0.00
N GLY A 22 7.66 3.51 0.77
CA GLY A 22 7.28 3.12 2.12
C GLY A 22 6.41 1.85 2.16
N LEU A 23 5.43 1.75 1.26
CA LEU A 23 4.54 0.59 1.16
C LEU A 23 5.34 -0.69 0.84
N GLY A 24 6.30 -0.61 -0.10
CA GLY A 24 7.17 -1.73 -0.46
C GLY A 24 8.05 -2.24 0.70
N ARG A 25 8.32 -1.38 1.70
CA ARG A 25 9.15 -1.67 2.87
C ARG A 25 8.36 -2.07 4.13
N VAL A 26 7.04 -2.26 4.03
CA VAL A 26 6.20 -2.56 5.20
C VAL A 26 6.63 -3.82 5.97
N ASN A 27 7.30 -4.76 5.30
CA ASN A 27 7.80 -5.99 5.92
C ASN A 27 9.15 -5.81 6.65
N ASP A 28 9.83 -4.68 6.51
CA ASP A 28 11.16 -4.45 7.12
C ASP A 28 11.09 -4.53 8.65
N ILE A 29 9.98 -4.08 9.24
CA ILE A 29 9.77 -4.12 10.71
C ILE A 29 9.69 -5.55 11.27
N LEU A 30 9.54 -6.56 10.40
CA LEU A 30 9.41 -7.96 10.79
C LEU A 30 10.77 -8.66 10.93
N GLU A 31 11.87 -8.00 10.57
CA GLU A 31 13.21 -8.55 10.70
C GLU A 31 13.49 -9.01 12.15
N GLY A 32 13.98 -10.25 12.29
CA GLY A 32 14.23 -10.86 13.60
C GLY A 32 12.99 -11.36 14.35
N THR A 33 11.78 -11.25 13.77
CA THR A 33 10.53 -11.74 14.37
C THR A 33 10.03 -13.04 13.72
N LYS A 34 9.01 -13.67 14.33
CA LYS A 34 8.28 -14.81 13.75
C LYS A 34 6.94 -14.41 13.13
N LEU A 35 6.70 -13.11 12.94
CA LEU A 35 5.44 -12.61 12.41
C LEU A 35 5.31 -12.93 10.92
N PRO A 36 4.08 -13.16 10.42
CA PRO A 36 3.84 -13.41 9.01
C PRO A 36 4.11 -12.14 8.19
N ARG A 37 4.68 -12.34 6.99
CA ARG A 37 4.90 -11.26 6.02
C ARG A 37 3.64 -10.97 5.22
N VAL A 38 3.48 -9.73 4.79
CA VAL A 38 2.51 -9.37 3.75
C VAL A 38 3.06 -9.79 2.38
N PRO A 39 2.31 -10.56 1.56
CA PRO A 39 2.75 -10.92 0.21
C PRO A 39 2.93 -9.68 -0.67
N GLU A 40 4.01 -9.65 -1.46
CA GLU A 40 4.32 -8.54 -2.37
C GLU A 40 3.19 -8.29 -3.39
N GLU A 41 2.59 -9.36 -3.92
CA GLU A 41 1.44 -9.27 -4.83
C GLU A 41 0.24 -8.54 -4.19
N GLU A 42 -0.01 -8.73 -2.89
CA GLU A 42 -1.10 -8.00 -2.24
C GLU A 42 -0.76 -6.51 -2.03
N LEU A 43 0.51 -6.14 -1.89
CA LEU A 43 0.94 -4.74 -1.84
C LEU A 43 0.76 -4.07 -3.21
N GLU A 44 1.14 -4.76 -4.29
CA GLU A 44 0.91 -4.32 -5.67
C GLU A 44 -0.58 -4.12 -5.98
N GLN A 45 -1.44 -5.02 -5.47
CA GLN A 45 -2.89 -4.88 -5.61
C GLN A 45 -3.48 -3.66 -4.87
N ILE A 46 -2.79 -3.11 -3.86
CA ILE A 46 -3.19 -1.85 -3.22
C ILE A 46 -2.81 -0.67 -4.13
N LEU A 47 -1.59 -0.69 -4.66
CA LEU A 47 -1.03 0.38 -5.50
C LEU A 47 -1.82 0.54 -6.81
N HIS A 48 -2.16 -0.58 -7.46
CA HIS A 48 -2.85 -0.58 -8.75
C HIS A 48 -4.38 -0.65 -8.67
N ARG A 49 -4.93 -0.49 -7.47
CA ARG A 49 -6.37 -0.56 -7.27
C ARG A 49 -7.07 0.60 -7.96
N ASP A 50 -8.06 0.25 -8.78
CA ASP A 50 -8.96 1.18 -9.44
C ASP A 50 -9.82 1.95 -8.42
N SER A 51 -9.25 3.05 -7.92
CA SER A 51 -9.83 3.84 -6.85
C SER A 51 -10.94 4.74 -7.35
N LEU A 52 -10.88 5.19 -8.62
CA LEU A 52 -11.91 6.06 -9.19
C LEU A 52 -13.25 5.34 -9.27
N ARG A 53 -13.26 4.14 -9.86
CA ARG A 53 -14.48 3.32 -9.92
C ARG A 53 -14.99 2.95 -8.54
N LEU A 54 -14.11 2.57 -7.62
CA LEU A 54 -14.50 2.17 -6.25
C LEU A 54 -15.07 3.33 -5.42
N LEU A 55 -14.68 4.56 -5.73
CA LEU A 55 -15.18 5.77 -5.07
C LEU A 55 -16.34 6.43 -5.84
N GLY A 56 -16.73 5.90 -7.00
CA GLY A 56 -17.80 6.47 -7.83
C GLY A 56 -17.43 7.82 -8.45
N LEU A 57 -16.17 7.98 -8.85
CA LEU A 57 -15.60 9.22 -9.40
C LEU A 57 -15.38 9.14 -10.93
N GLU A 58 -15.98 8.15 -11.59
CA GLU A 58 -15.99 7.97 -13.06
C GLU A 58 -17.30 8.46 -13.69
#